data_AF-A0A1F2WG60-F1
#
_entry.id   AF-A0A1F2WG60-F1
#
_cell.length_a   1.000
_cell.length_b   1.000
_cell.length_c   1.000
_cell.angle_alpha   90.00
_cell.angle_beta   90.00
_cell.angle_gamma   90.00
#
_symmetry.space_group_name_H-M   'P 1'
#
loop_
_entity.id
_entity.type
_entity.pdbx_description
1 polymer ?
#
loop_
_entity_poly.entity_id
_entity_poly.type
_entity_poly.pdbx_seq_one_letter_code
_entity_poly.pdbx_strand_id
1 'polypeptide(L)'
;MNYEQLKLQLMASYCNIGWRILPTWWVTTDENGTHCACQLGTMCRKPGKHPRIPDWQHRATSDVLLVEEWHARWPLANWGWVQDKTFAIDIDAQRGGLTSLGEWEEASGGPWSTLTQETASGGLHMVYRQPNDGEVPQVSDFMPGIEVRGIGSYIMIEPSVGVNGSWQFRNSGSGDVESYTYAYALAELIVDCDVDTLTLIRRHQGGTVTRDGSGGRVSDSTRTSDLPATATFLERGFGFHTGSRNVDAYRLAWRLLALVDRDIDFTLDHVKQLMYAIWQVTPQAEHPFPWEEVINALNSAYTRRERQRPEEMRLFEQQRMLASRLVAATDKNEGPA
;
A
#
# COMPACT_ATOMS: atom_id res chain seq x y z
N MET A 1 29.63 -0.28 15.69
CA MET A 1 29.55 -1.15 14.51
C MET A 1 29.76 -0.29 13.28
N ASN A 2 30.58 -0.70 12.30
CA ASN A 2 30.74 0.08 11.07
C ASN A 2 29.56 -0.17 10.10
N TYR A 3 29.37 0.71 9.11
CA TYR A 3 28.22 0.64 8.18
C TYR A 3 28.14 -0.68 7.41
N GLU A 4 29.27 -1.25 7.01
CA GLU A 4 29.32 -2.53 6.29
C GLU A 4 28.80 -3.70 7.16
N GLN A 5 29.23 -3.76 8.42
CA GLN A 5 28.74 -4.77 9.37
C GLN A 5 27.23 -4.65 9.60
N LEU A 6 26.72 -3.43 9.75
CA LEU A 6 25.28 -3.20 9.93
C LEU A 6 24.48 -3.63 8.69
N LYS A 7 24.98 -3.28 7.50
CA LYS A 7 24.37 -3.67 6.22
C LYS A 7 24.29 -5.18 6.07
N LEU A 8 25.37 -5.89 6.38
CA LEU A 8 25.39 -7.36 6.32
C LEU A 8 24.42 -7.98 7.33
N GLN A 9 24.40 -7.49 8.57
CA GLN A 9 23.45 -7.97 9.59
C GLN A 9 22.01 -7.78 9.15
N LEU A 10 21.68 -6.64 8.56
CA LEU A 10 20.34 -6.35 8.07
C LEU A 10 19.92 -7.31 6.94
N MET A 11 20.81 -7.55 5.97
CA MET A 11 20.57 -8.50 4.89
C MET A 11 20.40 -9.94 5.40
N ALA A 12 21.21 -10.34 6.38
CA ALA A 12 21.07 -11.64 7.05
C ALA A 12 19.71 -11.74 7.76
N SER A 13 19.27 -10.69 8.46
CA SER A 13 17.95 -10.66 9.10
C SER A 13 16.81 -10.82 8.10
N TYR A 14 16.87 -10.16 6.93
CA TYR A 14 15.88 -10.35 5.85
C TYR A 14 15.85 -11.79 5.34
N CYS A 15 17.02 -12.41 5.18
CA CYS A 15 17.12 -13.81 4.79
C CYS A 15 16.50 -14.74 5.84
N ASN A 16 16.72 -14.47 7.13
CA ASN A 16 16.20 -15.27 8.23
C ASN A 16 14.67 -15.23 8.35
N ILE A 17 14.03 -14.12 7.99
CA ILE A 17 12.56 -14.04 7.85
C ILE A 17 12.05 -14.58 6.50
N GLY A 18 12.94 -15.18 5.71
CA GLY A 18 12.60 -15.89 4.47
C GLY A 18 12.44 -15.00 3.25
N TRP A 19 12.89 -13.75 3.28
CA TRP A 19 12.92 -12.87 2.10
C TRP A 19 14.04 -13.30 1.16
N ARG A 20 13.69 -13.50 -0.11
CA ARG A 20 14.68 -13.81 -1.15
C ARG A 20 15.23 -12.52 -1.75
N ILE A 21 16.51 -12.28 -1.54
CA ILE A 21 17.20 -11.07 -1.98
C ILE A 21 18.26 -11.37 -3.04
N LEU A 22 18.66 -10.33 -3.77
CA LEU A 22 19.73 -10.37 -4.77
C LEU A 22 20.61 -9.11 -4.70
N PRO A 23 21.90 -9.21 -5.03
CA PRO A 23 22.75 -8.04 -5.17
C PRO A 23 22.45 -7.34 -6.49
N THR A 24 22.33 -6.02 -6.45
CA THR A 24 22.29 -5.15 -7.62
C THR A 24 23.54 -4.28 -7.66
N TRP A 25 23.76 -3.63 -8.79
CA TRP A 25 24.83 -2.63 -8.88
C TRP A 25 24.60 -1.48 -7.89
N TRP A 26 25.65 -0.73 -7.58
CA TRP A 26 25.58 0.49 -6.78
C TRP A 26 25.79 1.73 -7.65
N VAL A 27 25.64 2.90 -7.05
CA VAL A 27 26.01 4.19 -7.65
C VAL A 27 27.33 4.68 -7.09
N THR A 28 28.08 5.42 -7.89
CA THR A 28 29.32 6.11 -7.50
C THR A 28 29.21 7.57 -7.93
N THR A 29 29.97 8.45 -7.29
CA THR A 29 29.95 9.89 -7.54
C THR A 29 31.37 10.36 -7.81
N ASP A 30 31.55 11.04 -8.93
CA ASP A 30 32.79 11.70 -9.32
C ASP A 30 32.51 13.10 -9.91
N GLU A 31 33.45 13.65 -10.65
CA GLU A 31 33.33 14.94 -11.33
C GLU A 31 32.17 15.02 -12.35
N ASN A 32 31.70 13.88 -12.86
CA ASN A 32 30.58 13.78 -13.80
C ASN A 32 29.23 13.57 -13.09
N GLY A 33 29.21 13.62 -11.76
CA GLY A 33 28.04 13.40 -10.93
C GLY A 33 27.79 11.93 -10.58
N THR A 34 26.61 11.66 -10.03
CA THR A 34 26.25 10.32 -9.55
C THR A 34 25.80 9.42 -10.69
N HIS A 35 26.52 8.32 -10.91
CA HIS A 35 26.27 7.37 -12.00
C HIS A 35 26.47 5.92 -11.55
N CYS A 36 26.17 4.96 -12.42
CA CYS A 36 26.23 3.54 -12.04
C CYS A 36 27.66 3.03 -12.02
N ALA A 37 28.02 2.21 -11.03
CA ALA A 37 29.32 1.53 -10.97
C ALA A 37 29.50 0.38 -11.99
N CYS A 38 28.48 0.10 -12.81
CA CYS A 38 28.60 -0.89 -13.89
C CYS A 38 29.46 -0.36 -15.04
N GLN A 39 29.81 -1.24 -15.98
CA GLN A 39 30.63 -0.88 -17.14
C GLN A 39 30.00 0.19 -18.05
N LEU A 40 28.69 0.39 -18.00
CA LEU A 40 28.01 1.45 -18.76
C LEU A 40 28.15 2.83 -18.11
N GLY A 41 28.56 2.92 -16.85
CA GLY A 41 28.79 4.20 -16.17
C GLY A 41 27.60 5.16 -16.26
N THR A 42 27.86 6.35 -16.77
CA THR A 42 26.90 7.43 -17.05
C THR A 42 25.84 7.07 -18.10
N MET A 43 26.07 6.05 -18.93
CA MET A 43 25.12 5.56 -19.95
C MET A 43 24.15 4.51 -19.41
N CYS A 44 24.26 4.12 -18.14
CA CYS A 44 23.36 3.12 -17.54
C CYS A 44 21.94 3.66 -17.38
N ARG A 45 20.94 2.93 -17.90
CA ARG A 45 19.52 3.32 -17.83
C ARG A 45 18.84 3.02 -16.50
N LYS A 46 19.45 2.19 -15.65
CA LYS A 46 18.91 1.84 -14.32
C LYS A 46 20.01 1.93 -13.24
N PRO A 47 20.62 3.12 -13.03
CA PRO A 47 21.80 3.24 -12.17
C PRO A 47 21.53 2.69 -10.76
N GLY A 48 22.37 1.75 -10.34
CA GLY A 48 22.28 1.13 -9.02
C GLY A 48 21.07 0.20 -8.78
N LYS A 49 20.20 0.01 -9.77
CA LYS A 49 18.95 -0.77 -9.62
C LYS A 49 18.96 -2.08 -10.38
N HIS A 50 19.86 -2.30 -11.34
CA HIS A 50 19.87 -3.53 -12.14
C HIS A 50 20.71 -4.66 -11.48
N PRO A 51 20.36 -5.94 -11.70
CA PRO A 51 20.98 -7.07 -11.01
C PRO A 51 22.47 -7.20 -11.29
N ARG A 52 23.23 -7.62 -10.28
CA ARG A 52 24.67 -7.89 -10.38
C ARG A 52 24.97 -9.33 -10.81
N ILE A 53 23.98 -10.21 -10.68
CA ILE A 53 24.03 -11.62 -11.04
C ILE A 53 23.09 -11.87 -12.24
N PRO A 54 23.47 -12.76 -13.18
CA PRO A 54 22.56 -13.22 -14.22
C PRO A 54 21.50 -14.14 -13.61
N ASP A 55 20.38 -14.32 -14.31
CA ASP A 55 19.32 -15.25 -13.93
C ASP A 55 18.84 -15.07 -12.48
N TRP A 56 18.71 -13.81 -12.08
CA TRP A 56 18.42 -13.43 -10.70
C TRP A 56 17.08 -13.97 -10.21
N GLN A 57 16.11 -14.21 -11.10
CA GLN A 57 14.80 -14.78 -10.77
C GLN A 57 14.93 -16.12 -10.05
N HIS A 58 15.85 -16.96 -10.53
CA HIS A 58 16.12 -18.28 -9.98
C HIS A 58 17.23 -18.25 -8.92
N ARG A 59 18.11 -17.24 -8.94
CA ARG A 59 19.27 -17.16 -8.06
C ARG A 59 19.10 -16.29 -6.82
N ALA A 60 18.10 -15.41 -6.77
CA ALA A 60 17.77 -14.69 -5.55
C ALA A 60 17.51 -15.69 -4.42
N THR A 61 18.00 -15.38 -3.23
CA THR A 61 18.13 -16.37 -2.15
C THR A 61 17.78 -15.76 -0.81
N SER A 62 17.36 -16.62 0.12
CA SER A 62 17.27 -16.32 1.55
C SER A 62 18.34 -17.12 2.33
N ASP A 63 19.33 -17.68 1.64
CA ASP A 63 20.50 -18.32 2.26
C ASP A 63 21.50 -17.26 2.72
N VAL A 64 21.65 -17.13 4.03
CA VAL A 64 22.53 -16.16 4.68
C VAL A 64 23.98 -16.33 4.23
N LEU A 65 24.47 -17.57 4.08
CA LEU A 65 25.87 -17.82 3.70
C LEU A 65 26.16 -17.32 2.29
N LEU A 66 25.25 -17.56 1.35
CA LEU A 66 25.38 -17.06 -0.02
C LEU A 66 25.32 -15.53 -0.09
N VAL A 67 24.49 -14.91 0.76
CA VAL A 67 24.40 -13.45 0.87
C VAL A 67 25.67 -12.85 1.47
N GLU A 68 26.26 -13.48 2.48
CA GLU A 68 27.56 -13.12 3.05
C GLU A 68 28.67 -13.19 2.00
N GLU A 69 28.71 -14.26 1.19
CA GLU A 69 29.66 -14.39 0.08
C GLU A 69 29.51 -13.27 -0.96
N TRP A 70 28.27 -12.93 -1.33
CA TRP A 70 28.00 -11.82 -2.24
C TRP A 70 28.41 -10.48 -1.65
N HIS A 71 28.14 -10.25 -0.36
CA HIS A 71 28.53 -9.03 0.32
C HIS A 71 30.05 -8.89 0.41
N ALA A 72 30.76 -9.95 0.79
CA ALA A 72 32.22 -9.95 0.83
C ALA A 72 32.85 -9.66 -0.55
N ARG A 73 32.21 -10.13 -1.63
CA ARG A 73 32.66 -9.88 -3.00
C ARG A 73 32.31 -8.48 -3.50
N TRP A 74 31.17 -7.94 -3.09
CA TRP A 74 30.63 -6.65 -3.52
C TRP A 74 30.06 -5.85 -2.34
N PRO A 75 30.90 -5.32 -1.44
CA PRO A 75 30.43 -4.67 -0.20
C PRO A 75 29.53 -3.47 -0.46
N LEU A 76 29.78 -2.78 -1.58
CA LEU A 76 29.01 -1.62 -2.01
C LEU A 76 27.69 -1.97 -2.70
N ALA A 77 27.44 -3.23 -3.09
CA ALA A 77 26.24 -3.62 -3.81
C ALA A 77 24.95 -3.17 -3.12
N ASN A 78 23.99 -2.68 -3.90
CA ASN A 78 22.63 -2.50 -3.44
C ASN A 78 21.92 -3.87 -3.41
N TRP A 79 20.70 -3.91 -2.87
CA TRP A 79 19.94 -5.13 -2.66
C TRP A 79 18.51 -5.00 -3.16
N GLY A 80 18.09 -6.02 -3.93
CA GLY A 80 16.72 -6.19 -4.39
C GLY A 80 16.04 -7.32 -3.64
N TRP A 81 14.75 -7.19 -3.36
CA TRP A 81 13.87 -8.19 -2.78
C TRP A 81 12.87 -8.69 -3.83
N VAL A 82 12.99 -9.97 -4.18
CA VAL A 82 12.10 -10.61 -5.14
C VAL A 82 10.68 -10.66 -4.61
N GLN A 83 9.73 -10.33 -5.48
CA GLN A 83 8.30 -10.36 -5.18
C GLN A 83 7.74 -11.74 -5.57
N ASP A 84 8.02 -12.75 -4.74
CA ASP A 84 7.58 -14.15 -4.95
C ASP A 84 6.53 -14.61 -3.92
N LYS A 85 6.73 -14.31 -2.64
CA LYS A 85 5.75 -14.49 -1.56
C LYS A 85 4.96 -13.22 -1.26
N THR A 86 5.42 -12.11 -1.82
CA THR A 86 4.82 -10.79 -1.70
C THR A 86 4.63 -10.17 -3.08
N PHE A 87 3.87 -9.09 -3.13
CA PHE A 87 3.88 -8.14 -4.24
C PHE A 87 3.87 -6.72 -3.67
N ALA A 88 4.32 -5.75 -4.45
CA ALA A 88 4.29 -4.35 -4.06
C ALA A 88 3.49 -3.49 -5.03
N ILE A 89 2.79 -2.50 -4.51
CA ILE A 89 2.29 -1.37 -5.27
C ILE A 89 3.41 -0.32 -5.28
N ASP A 90 4.03 -0.12 -6.44
CA ASP A 90 5.16 0.79 -6.69
C ASP A 90 4.62 2.13 -7.18
N ILE A 91 4.68 3.14 -6.33
CA ILE A 91 4.12 4.47 -6.51
C ILE A 91 5.26 5.43 -6.80
N ASP A 92 5.39 5.87 -8.05
CA ASP A 92 6.45 6.76 -8.52
C ASP A 92 6.01 8.23 -8.42
N ALA A 93 6.58 8.94 -7.44
CA ALA A 93 6.33 10.37 -7.25
C ALA A 93 6.69 11.23 -8.48
N GLN A 94 7.70 10.84 -9.27
CA GLN A 94 8.11 11.59 -10.45
C GLN A 94 7.18 11.40 -11.65
N ARG A 95 6.31 10.38 -11.59
CA ARG A 95 5.32 10.06 -12.65
C ARG A 95 3.87 10.34 -12.20
N GLY A 96 3.69 11.12 -11.13
CA GLY A 96 2.37 11.48 -10.61
C GLY A 96 1.73 10.43 -9.69
N GLY A 97 2.48 9.40 -9.29
CA GLY A 97 1.94 8.28 -8.51
C GLY A 97 1.35 8.70 -7.16
N LEU A 98 1.92 9.70 -6.48
CA LEU A 98 1.36 10.20 -5.22
C LEU A 98 -0.01 10.87 -5.41
N THR A 99 -0.22 11.55 -6.54
CA THR A 99 -1.52 12.09 -6.91
C THR A 99 -2.52 10.97 -7.18
N SER A 100 -2.13 9.98 -8.00
CA SER A 100 -3.00 8.84 -8.28
C SER A 100 -3.27 7.96 -7.05
N LEU A 101 -2.34 7.89 -6.09
CA LEU A 101 -2.59 7.25 -4.79
C LEU A 101 -3.68 8.02 -4.04
N GLY A 102 -3.58 9.35 -3.95
CA GLY A 102 -4.60 10.18 -3.32
C GLY A 102 -5.97 10.06 -4.00
N GLU A 103 -6.01 10.01 -5.33
CA GLU A 103 -7.24 9.78 -6.11
C GLU A 103 -7.81 8.38 -5.88
N TRP A 104 -6.96 7.36 -5.70
CA TRP A 104 -7.40 6.01 -5.39
C TRP A 104 -7.90 5.87 -3.94
N GLU A 105 -7.20 6.50 -2.99
CA GLU A 105 -7.61 6.70 -1.60
C GLU A 105 -8.96 7.39 -1.51
N GLU A 106 -9.13 8.43 -2.31
CA GLU A 106 -10.40 9.10 -2.45
C GLU A 106 -11.43 8.17 -3.10
N ALA A 107 -11.16 7.52 -4.22
CA ALA A 107 -12.18 6.73 -4.92
C ALA A 107 -12.72 5.55 -4.08
N SER A 108 -11.83 4.81 -3.39
CA SER A 108 -12.18 3.54 -2.74
C SER A 108 -11.64 3.37 -1.32
N GLY A 109 -11.03 4.40 -0.72
CA GLY A 109 -10.23 4.28 0.49
C GLY A 109 -8.78 3.87 0.23
N GLY A 110 -8.43 3.59 -1.04
CA GLY A 110 -7.06 3.30 -1.50
C GLY A 110 -6.73 1.81 -1.46
N PRO A 111 -5.46 1.43 -1.63
CA PRO A 111 -4.95 0.15 -1.13
C PRO A 111 -4.66 0.25 0.39
N TRP A 112 -4.73 -0.87 1.11
CA TRP A 112 -4.70 -0.86 2.59
C TRP A 112 -3.32 -0.52 3.15
N SER A 113 -3.26 0.12 4.31
CA SER A 113 -1.99 0.33 5.01
C SER A 113 -1.28 -1.00 5.24
N THR A 114 0.01 -1.04 4.92
CA THR A 114 0.88 -2.22 5.01
C THR A 114 2.33 -1.76 5.19
N LEU A 115 3.28 -2.70 5.27
CA LEU A 115 4.71 -2.40 5.19
C LEU A 115 5.00 -1.45 4.02
N THR A 116 5.40 -0.23 4.35
CA THR A 116 5.62 0.84 3.38
C THR A 116 7.07 1.29 3.42
N GLN A 117 7.66 1.41 2.24
CA GLN A 117 9.03 1.86 2.05
C GLN A 117 9.04 3.13 1.20
N GLU A 118 9.79 4.13 1.63
CA GLU A 118 10.13 5.28 0.80
C GLU A 118 11.19 4.89 -0.21
N THR A 119 11.00 5.32 -1.45
CA THR A 119 11.94 5.06 -2.54
C THR A 119 12.97 6.17 -2.64
N ALA A 120 14.12 5.85 -3.23
CA ALA A 120 15.17 6.84 -3.51
C ALA A 120 14.70 8.06 -4.32
N SER A 121 13.56 7.98 -5.02
CA SER A 121 12.99 9.08 -5.81
C SER A 121 11.80 9.80 -5.13
N GLY A 122 11.52 9.51 -3.86
CA GLY A 122 10.44 10.14 -3.09
C GLY A 122 9.06 9.50 -3.29
N GLY A 123 8.97 8.41 -4.07
CA GLY A 123 7.79 7.56 -4.18
C GLY A 123 7.70 6.51 -3.06
N LEU A 124 6.78 5.54 -3.19
CA LEU A 124 6.51 4.51 -2.18
C LEU A 124 6.48 3.10 -2.77
N HIS A 125 6.92 2.11 -2.00
CA HIS A 125 6.52 0.72 -2.19
C HIS A 125 5.60 0.32 -1.04
N MET A 126 4.35 -0.07 -1.33
CA MET A 126 3.44 -0.67 -0.35
C MET A 126 3.39 -2.18 -0.60
N VAL A 127 3.85 -2.97 0.37
CA VAL A 127 4.11 -4.41 0.18
C VAL A 127 3.03 -5.28 0.83
N TYR A 128 2.45 -6.22 0.10
CA TYR A 128 1.41 -7.13 0.55
C TYR A 128 1.83 -8.59 0.37
N ARG A 129 1.19 -9.51 1.10
CA ARG A 129 1.34 -10.95 0.85
C ARG A 129 0.70 -11.34 -0.50
N GLN A 130 1.29 -12.31 -1.17
CA GLN A 130 0.59 -13.00 -2.25
C GLN A 130 -0.67 -13.68 -1.70
N PRO A 131 -1.81 -13.64 -2.40
CA PRO A 131 -3.03 -14.23 -1.90
C PRO A 131 -2.97 -15.76 -1.96
N ASN A 132 -3.66 -16.44 -1.05
CA ASN A 132 -3.65 -17.92 -1.01
C ASN A 132 -4.38 -18.57 -2.20
N ASP A 133 -5.23 -17.82 -2.91
CA ASP A 133 -6.06 -18.29 -4.03
C ASP A 133 -5.45 -18.02 -5.42
N GLY A 134 -4.20 -17.57 -5.49
CA GLY A 134 -3.49 -17.37 -6.75
C GLY A 134 -2.29 -16.43 -6.63
N GLU A 135 -1.71 -16.07 -7.77
CA GLU A 135 -0.54 -15.19 -7.80
C GLU A 135 -0.91 -13.82 -8.40
N VAL A 136 -0.35 -12.76 -7.85
CA VAL A 136 -0.34 -11.43 -8.43
C VAL A 136 0.91 -11.29 -9.31
N PRO A 137 0.79 -11.32 -10.65
CA PRO A 137 1.89 -11.02 -11.57
C PRO A 137 2.27 -9.54 -11.55
N GLN A 138 3.41 -9.22 -12.19
CA GLN A 138 3.75 -7.84 -12.51
C GLN A 138 2.70 -7.20 -13.44
N VAL A 139 2.26 -5.98 -13.10
CA VAL A 139 1.38 -5.15 -13.94
C VAL A 139 2.02 -3.77 -14.10
N SER A 140 2.43 -3.43 -15.31
CA SER A 140 2.93 -2.10 -15.63
C SER A 140 1.78 -1.14 -15.93
N ASP A 141 1.98 0.15 -15.65
CA ASP A 141 1.03 1.23 -15.92
C ASP A 141 -0.39 0.93 -15.38
N PHE A 142 -0.46 0.42 -14.13
CA PHE A 142 -1.72 0.09 -13.47
C PHE A 142 -2.59 1.34 -13.25
N MET A 143 -1.95 2.44 -12.84
CA MET A 143 -2.50 3.79 -12.88
C MET A 143 -1.35 4.76 -13.25
N PRO A 144 -1.62 6.03 -13.59
CA PRO A 144 -0.55 7.01 -13.82
C PRO A 144 0.44 7.04 -12.64
N GLY A 145 1.69 6.67 -12.92
CA GLY A 145 2.75 6.61 -11.91
C GLY A 145 2.60 5.51 -10.86
N ILE A 146 1.72 4.51 -11.06
CA ILE A 146 1.60 3.34 -10.18
C ILE A 146 1.77 2.05 -10.98
N GLU A 147 2.66 1.18 -10.52
CA GLU A 147 2.91 -0.17 -11.06
C GLU A 147 2.64 -1.23 -9.97
N VAL A 148 2.33 -2.46 -10.38
CA VAL A 148 2.31 -3.62 -9.49
C VAL A 148 3.56 -4.45 -9.75
N ARG A 149 4.37 -4.62 -8.71
CA ARG A 149 5.56 -5.47 -8.65
C ARG A 149 5.17 -6.83 -8.09
N GLY A 150 4.73 -7.72 -8.96
CA GLY A 150 4.35 -9.09 -8.60
C GLY A 150 5.37 -10.14 -9.01
N ILE A 151 4.91 -11.37 -9.21
CA ILE A 151 5.76 -12.50 -9.63
C ILE A 151 6.61 -12.12 -10.86
N GLY A 152 7.88 -12.49 -10.81
CA GLY A 152 8.86 -12.18 -11.86
C GLY A 152 9.49 -10.79 -11.76
N SER A 153 9.26 -10.08 -10.65
CA SER A 153 9.85 -8.77 -10.37
C SER A 153 10.59 -8.73 -9.02
N TYR A 154 11.28 -7.62 -8.75
CA TYR A 154 11.84 -7.31 -7.43
C TYR A 154 11.70 -5.82 -7.16
N ILE A 155 11.71 -5.45 -5.88
CA ILE A 155 11.84 -4.06 -5.43
C ILE A 155 13.20 -3.84 -4.82
N MET A 156 13.73 -2.62 -4.90
CA MET A 156 14.92 -2.24 -4.12
C MET A 156 14.55 -2.10 -2.64
N ILE A 157 15.44 -2.50 -1.74
CA ILE A 157 15.23 -2.40 -0.30
C ILE A 157 16.36 -1.66 0.41
N GLU A 158 16.07 -1.11 1.59
CA GLU A 158 17.12 -0.55 2.45
C GLU A 158 18.21 -1.61 2.80
N PRO A 159 19.46 -1.21 3.01
CA PRO A 159 19.97 0.16 3.08
C PRO A 159 20.51 0.66 1.73
N SER A 160 19.93 0.19 0.61
CA SER A 160 20.38 0.58 -0.74
C SER A 160 20.33 2.09 -0.97
N VAL A 161 21.25 2.57 -1.81
CA VAL A 161 21.35 3.99 -2.19
C VAL A 161 21.32 4.14 -3.71
N GLY A 162 20.42 4.97 -4.20
CA GLY A 162 20.25 5.32 -5.61
C GLY A 162 20.76 6.72 -5.92
N VAL A 163 20.52 7.17 -7.15
CA VAL A 163 20.98 8.49 -7.63
C VAL A 163 20.34 9.65 -6.84
N ASN A 164 19.06 9.52 -6.48
CA ASN A 164 18.25 10.60 -5.91
C ASN A 164 18.08 10.48 -4.38
N GLY A 165 18.61 9.44 -3.75
CA GLY A 165 18.37 9.16 -2.32
C GLY A 165 18.50 7.68 -1.97
N SER A 166 18.04 7.31 -0.79
CA SER A 166 18.05 5.93 -0.29
C SER A 166 16.63 5.34 -0.24
N TRP A 167 16.54 4.01 -0.24
CA TRP A 167 15.32 3.33 0.19
C TRP A 167 15.32 3.21 1.71
N GLN A 168 14.17 3.45 2.34
CA GLN A 168 14.00 3.41 3.80
C GLN A 168 12.59 2.94 4.16
N PHE A 169 12.44 1.97 5.07
CA PHE A 169 11.12 1.60 5.59
C PHE A 169 10.60 2.68 6.54
N ARG A 170 9.31 3.06 6.43
CA ARG A 170 8.74 4.17 7.22
C ARG A 170 8.74 3.94 8.74
N ASN A 171 8.99 2.71 9.19
CA ASN A 171 9.09 2.34 10.60
C ASN A 171 10.53 2.04 11.03
N SER A 172 11.53 2.53 10.28
CA SER A 172 12.95 2.51 10.69
C SER A 172 13.17 3.50 11.83
N GLY A 173 12.67 3.16 13.03
CA GLY A 173 12.99 3.87 14.26
C GLY A 173 14.50 3.84 14.47
N SER A 174 15.12 5.01 14.37
CA SER A 174 16.53 5.22 14.70
C SER A 174 16.75 4.98 16.20
N GLY A 175 17.22 3.79 16.57
CA GLY A 175 17.67 3.54 17.94
C GLY A 175 17.75 2.06 18.29
N ASP A 176 18.96 1.54 18.41
CA ASP A 176 19.37 0.41 19.27
C ASP A 176 18.53 -0.88 19.28
N VAL A 177 17.72 -1.16 18.25
CA VAL A 177 17.05 -2.46 18.09
C VAL A 177 17.99 -3.40 17.34
N GLU A 178 18.26 -4.58 17.91
CA GLU A 178 19.00 -5.65 17.22
C GLU A 178 18.36 -5.92 15.85
N SER A 179 19.17 -5.99 14.79
CA SER A 179 18.69 -6.06 13.39
C SER A 179 17.72 -7.22 13.13
N TYR A 180 17.71 -8.25 13.96
CA TYR A 180 16.75 -9.36 13.90
C TYR A 180 15.33 -8.93 14.28
N THR A 181 15.17 -8.31 15.45
CA THR A 181 13.86 -7.80 15.93
C THR A 181 13.27 -6.80 14.95
N TYR A 182 14.13 -6.00 14.32
CA TYR A 182 13.73 -5.08 13.27
C TYR A 182 13.11 -5.79 12.06
N ALA A 183 13.77 -6.81 11.50
CA ALA A 183 13.25 -7.53 10.34
C ALA A 183 11.93 -8.26 10.64
N TYR A 184 11.80 -8.88 11.82
CA TYR A 184 10.51 -9.48 12.23
C TYR A 184 9.41 -8.43 12.35
N ALA A 185 9.69 -7.27 12.95
CA ALA A 185 8.73 -6.18 13.03
C ALA A 185 8.26 -5.71 11.64
N LEU A 186 9.16 -5.66 10.64
CA LEU A 186 8.77 -5.37 9.26
C LEU A 186 7.88 -6.45 8.65
N ALA A 187 8.17 -7.72 8.90
CA ALA A 187 7.37 -8.85 8.39
C ALA A 187 5.93 -8.84 8.93
N GLU A 188 5.74 -8.47 10.20
CA GLU A 188 4.42 -8.34 10.84
C GLU A 188 3.57 -7.21 10.24
N LEU A 189 4.21 -6.19 9.65
CA LEU A 189 3.52 -5.08 8.98
C LEU A 189 3.01 -5.45 7.58
N ILE A 190 3.51 -6.53 6.99
CA ILE A 190 3.02 -7.00 5.69
C ILE A 190 1.65 -7.62 5.95
N VAL A 191 0.60 -7.04 5.37
CA VAL A 191 -0.76 -7.59 5.49
C VAL A 191 -1.22 -8.22 4.18
N ASP A 192 -2.34 -8.93 4.25
CA ASP A 192 -3.02 -9.41 3.07
C ASP A 192 -3.69 -8.24 2.36
N CYS A 193 -3.62 -8.23 1.04
CA CYS A 193 -4.24 -7.18 0.26
C CYS A 193 -5.77 -7.36 0.27
N ASP A 194 -6.50 -6.26 0.33
CA ASP A 194 -7.95 -6.31 0.37
C ASP A 194 -8.56 -6.79 -0.95
N VAL A 195 -9.76 -7.37 -0.85
CA VAL A 195 -10.44 -7.99 -1.99
C VAL A 195 -10.74 -6.98 -3.10
N ASP A 196 -11.04 -5.71 -2.76
CA ASP A 196 -11.35 -4.69 -3.77
C ASP A 196 -10.09 -4.33 -4.58
N THR A 197 -8.97 -4.12 -3.90
CA THR A 197 -7.66 -3.89 -4.55
C THR A 197 -7.23 -5.10 -5.39
N LEU A 198 -7.30 -6.31 -4.84
CA LEU A 198 -6.96 -7.54 -5.59
C LEU A 198 -7.84 -7.71 -6.83
N THR A 199 -9.14 -7.43 -6.71
CA THR A 199 -10.09 -7.48 -7.83
C THR A 199 -9.72 -6.45 -8.90
N LEU A 200 -9.34 -5.23 -8.50
CA LEU A 200 -8.93 -4.18 -9.42
C LEU A 200 -7.66 -4.55 -10.19
N ILE A 201 -6.65 -5.09 -9.49
CA ILE A 201 -5.42 -5.59 -10.10
C ILE A 201 -5.71 -6.73 -11.09
N ARG A 202 -6.52 -7.72 -10.69
CA ARG A 202 -6.91 -8.86 -11.55
C ARG A 202 -7.68 -8.41 -12.80
N ARG A 203 -8.53 -7.38 -12.71
CA ARG A 203 -9.23 -6.83 -13.89
C ARG A 203 -8.28 -6.22 -14.91
N HIS A 204 -7.20 -5.57 -14.47
CA HIS A 204 -6.18 -5.03 -15.38
C HIS A 204 -5.38 -6.13 -16.09
N GLN A 205 -5.28 -7.33 -15.51
CA GLN A 205 -4.59 -8.48 -16.13
C GLN A 205 -5.37 -9.09 -17.31
N GLY A 206 -6.70 -8.98 -17.31
CA GLY A 206 -7.59 -9.62 -18.30
C GLY A 206 -7.57 -9.03 -19.72
N GLY A 207 -6.76 -8.00 -19.97
CA GLY A 207 -6.54 -7.44 -21.29
C GLY A 207 -7.47 -6.30 -21.69
N THR A 208 -6.90 -5.43 -22.52
CA THR A 208 -7.51 -4.45 -23.42
C THR A 208 -9.01 -4.62 -23.62
N VAL A 209 -9.77 -3.56 -23.36
CA VAL A 209 -11.15 -3.42 -23.84
C VAL A 209 -11.13 -3.50 -25.38
N THR A 210 -11.33 -4.70 -25.92
CA THR A 210 -11.69 -4.89 -27.33
C THR A 210 -13.08 -4.32 -27.50
N ARG A 211 -13.16 -3.25 -28.29
CA ARG A 211 -14.39 -2.56 -28.63
C ARG A 211 -15.08 -3.32 -29.76
N ASP A 212 -15.63 -4.48 -29.44
CA ASP A 212 -16.24 -5.35 -30.45
C ASP A 212 -17.70 -5.60 -30.08
N GLY A 213 -18.58 -5.01 -30.87
CA GLY A 213 -20.02 -5.08 -30.70
C GLY A 213 -20.57 -6.47 -30.98
N SER A 214 -21.23 -7.06 -29.99
CA SER A 214 -22.41 -7.89 -30.20
C SER A 214 -23.23 -7.91 -28.91
N GLY A 215 -24.50 -7.51 -29.03
CA GLY A 215 -25.38 -7.21 -27.90
C GLY A 215 -25.73 -8.44 -27.07
N GLY A 216 -25.20 -8.49 -25.86
CA GLY A 216 -25.80 -9.16 -24.72
C GLY A 216 -26.08 -8.10 -23.67
N ARG A 217 -27.36 -7.92 -23.30
CA ARG A 217 -27.82 -6.92 -22.33
C ARG A 217 -27.30 -7.30 -20.93
N VAL A 218 -26.07 -6.92 -20.63
CA VAL A 218 -25.57 -6.82 -19.25
C VAL A 218 -26.20 -5.54 -18.68
N SER A 219 -26.94 -5.66 -17.58
CA SER A 219 -27.49 -4.52 -16.88
C SER A 219 -26.35 -3.61 -16.44
N ASP A 220 -26.25 -2.47 -17.10
CA ASP A 220 -25.36 -1.35 -16.81
C ASP A 220 -25.73 -0.74 -15.45
N SER A 221 -25.31 -1.42 -14.39
CA SER A 221 -25.28 -0.87 -13.04
C SER A 221 -23.85 -0.86 -12.57
N THR A 222 -23.08 0.14 -13.01
CA THR A 222 -22.54 1.21 -12.15
C THR A 222 -21.22 1.71 -12.72
N ARG A 223 -21.32 2.85 -13.41
CA ARG A 223 -20.24 3.82 -13.48
C ARG A 223 -19.74 4.10 -12.05
N THR A 224 -18.54 3.59 -11.76
CA THR A 224 -17.72 3.91 -10.59
C THR A 224 -16.83 5.13 -10.84
N SER A 225 -17.08 5.94 -11.88
CA SER A 225 -16.11 6.92 -12.37
C SER A 225 -16.19 8.34 -11.79
N ASP A 226 -17.24 8.74 -11.05
CA ASP A 226 -17.43 10.19 -10.78
C ASP A 226 -17.93 10.52 -9.36
N LEU A 227 -17.49 9.80 -8.32
CA LEU A 227 -17.76 10.28 -6.94
C LEU A 227 -16.73 11.38 -6.58
N PRO A 228 -17.13 12.66 -6.38
CA PRO A 228 -16.21 13.77 -6.10
C PRO A 228 -15.41 13.57 -4.80
N ALA A 229 -14.41 14.42 -4.57
CA ALA A 229 -13.62 14.38 -3.34
C ALA A 229 -14.45 14.59 -2.09
N THR A 230 -14.04 13.97 -0.99
CA THR A 230 -14.65 14.22 0.32
C THR A 230 -14.61 15.72 0.65
N ALA A 231 -13.53 16.42 0.28
CA ALA A 231 -13.44 17.87 0.37
C ALA A 231 -14.50 18.59 -0.48
N THR A 232 -14.75 18.12 -1.70
CA THR A 232 -15.78 18.68 -2.58
C THR A 232 -17.20 18.51 -2.00
N PHE A 233 -17.46 17.40 -1.30
CA PHE A 233 -18.70 17.22 -0.54
C PHE A 233 -18.81 18.21 0.63
N LEU A 234 -17.72 18.47 1.36
CA LEU A 234 -17.71 19.45 2.45
C LEU A 234 -18.00 20.88 1.97
N GLU A 235 -17.65 21.19 0.73
CA GLU A 235 -17.90 22.51 0.13
C GLU A 235 -19.32 22.66 -0.43
N ARG A 236 -19.88 21.59 -1.02
CA ARG A 236 -21.09 21.70 -1.87
C ARG A 236 -22.26 20.82 -1.43
N GLY A 237 -22.07 19.96 -0.44
CA GLY A 237 -23.07 19.00 0.02
C GLY A 237 -23.33 17.87 -0.97
N PHE A 238 -24.39 17.10 -0.75
CA PHE A 238 -24.78 15.98 -1.61
C PHE A 238 -25.59 16.43 -2.85
N GLY A 239 -25.56 15.64 -3.91
CA GLY A 239 -26.40 15.82 -5.10
C GLY A 239 -25.62 16.14 -6.37
N PHE A 240 -24.41 15.61 -6.50
CA PHE A 240 -23.57 15.79 -7.68
C PHE A 240 -24.10 15.05 -8.91
N HIS A 241 -24.91 14.01 -8.70
CA HIS A 241 -25.64 13.35 -9.78
C HIS A 241 -27.14 13.64 -9.70
N THR A 242 -27.84 13.63 -10.82
CA THR A 242 -29.28 13.91 -10.85
C THR A 242 -30.05 12.74 -10.19
N GLY A 243 -30.88 13.03 -9.17
CA GLY A 243 -31.60 12.00 -8.39
C GLY A 243 -30.76 11.23 -7.37
N SER A 244 -29.58 11.74 -7.00
CA SER A 244 -28.49 10.93 -6.43
C SER A 244 -28.08 11.18 -4.99
N ARG A 245 -28.69 12.08 -4.24
CA ARG A 245 -28.18 12.43 -2.90
C ARG A 245 -28.00 11.23 -1.97
N ASN A 246 -28.91 10.26 -2.05
CA ASN A 246 -28.79 8.99 -1.35
C ASN A 246 -27.65 8.11 -1.91
N VAL A 247 -27.47 8.07 -3.23
CA VAL A 247 -26.35 7.37 -3.89
C VAL A 247 -25.01 8.01 -3.51
N ASP A 248 -24.91 9.34 -3.52
CA ASP A 248 -23.74 10.08 -3.06
C ASP A 248 -23.44 9.80 -1.59
N ALA A 249 -24.46 9.88 -0.72
CA ALA A 249 -24.32 9.57 0.71
C ALA A 249 -23.87 8.12 0.94
N TYR A 250 -24.45 7.16 0.21
CA TYR A 250 -24.08 5.76 0.31
C TYR A 250 -22.65 5.51 -0.16
N ARG A 251 -22.27 6.06 -1.33
CA ARG A 251 -20.93 5.86 -1.90
C ARG A 251 -19.87 6.58 -1.08
N LEU A 252 -20.16 7.78 -0.57
CA LEU A 252 -19.27 8.48 0.35
C LEU A 252 -19.15 7.73 1.68
N ALA A 253 -20.24 7.23 2.24
CA ALA A 253 -20.19 6.37 3.42
C ALA A 253 -19.32 5.14 3.19
N TRP A 254 -19.45 4.49 2.03
CA TRP A 254 -18.61 3.36 1.64
C TRP A 254 -17.12 3.70 1.68
N ARG A 255 -16.75 4.83 1.08
CA ARG A 255 -15.38 5.37 1.06
C ARG A 255 -14.88 5.69 2.48
N LEU A 256 -15.65 6.43 3.27
CA LEU A 256 -15.25 6.83 4.63
C LEU A 256 -15.14 5.64 5.57
N LEU A 257 -16.05 4.67 5.48
CA LEU A 257 -15.95 3.42 6.22
C LEU A 257 -14.70 2.61 5.82
N ALA A 258 -14.19 2.77 4.60
CA ALA A 258 -12.93 2.16 4.22
C ALA A 258 -11.73 2.70 4.98
N LEU A 259 -11.78 3.96 5.39
CA LEU A 259 -10.77 4.55 6.24
C LEU A 259 -10.88 4.03 7.67
N VAL A 260 -12.09 3.77 8.17
CA VAL A 260 -12.32 3.18 9.51
C VAL A 260 -11.68 1.80 9.64
N ASP A 261 -11.66 1.01 8.57
CA ASP A 261 -11.01 -0.31 8.57
C ASP A 261 -9.47 -0.22 8.69
N ARG A 262 -8.88 0.94 8.36
CA ARG A 262 -7.44 1.11 8.10
C ARG A 262 -6.74 2.02 9.10
N ASP A 263 -7.46 2.95 9.69
CA ASP A 263 -6.95 3.94 10.63
C ASP A 263 -7.68 3.80 11.98
N ILE A 264 -6.93 3.43 13.02
CA ILE A 264 -7.47 3.18 14.36
C ILE A 264 -8.04 4.45 15.01
N ASP A 265 -7.51 5.62 14.64
CA ASP A 265 -7.98 6.90 15.17
C ASP A 265 -9.18 7.42 14.36
N PHE A 266 -9.44 6.86 13.17
CA PHE A 266 -10.60 7.21 12.35
C PHE A 266 -11.80 6.30 12.64
N THR A 267 -12.72 6.75 13.48
CA THR A 267 -13.85 5.93 13.95
C THR A 267 -15.13 6.13 13.13
N LEU A 268 -16.12 5.25 13.35
CA LEU A 268 -17.48 5.43 12.81
C LEU A 268 -18.11 6.77 13.27
N ASP A 269 -17.70 7.32 14.42
CA ASP A 269 -18.15 8.63 14.87
C ASP A 269 -17.58 9.74 13.98
N HIS A 270 -16.30 9.66 13.60
CA HIS A 270 -15.70 10.59 12.62
C HIS A 270 -16.42 10.53 11.27
N VAL A 271 -16.82 9.33 10.81
CA VAL A 271 -17.65 9.19 9.60
C VAL A 271 -18.97 9.94 9.76
N LYS A 272 -19.69 9.72 10.87
CA LYS A 272 -20.97 10.41 11.14
C LYS A 272 -20.79 11.93 11.21
N GLN A 273 -19.74 12.42 11.87
CA GLN A 273 -19.44 13.85 11.98
C GLN A 273 -19.18 14.48 10.60
N LEU A 274 -18.37 13.84 9.76
CA LEU A 274 -18.10 14.30 8.40
C LEU A 274 -19.36 14.31 7.55
N MET A 275 -20.14 13.22 7.57
CA MET A 275 -21.40 13.15 6.83
C MET A 275 -22.42 14.18 7.31
N TYR A 276 -22.43 14.49 8.61
CA TYR A 276 -23.29 15.53 9.17
C TYR A 276 -22.87 16.92 8.69
N ALA A 277 -21.57 17.24 8.69
CA ALA A 277 -21.05 18.49 8.16
C ALA A 277 -21.42 18.68 6.67
N ILE A 278 -21.31 17.61 5.87
CA ILE A 278 -21.70 17.61 4.45
C ILE A 278 -23.21 17.78 4.29
N TRP A 279 -24.00 17.12 5.14
CA TRP A 279 -25.45 17.28 5.13
C TRP A 279 -25.89 18.72 5.45
N GLN A 280 -25.20 19.41 6.37
CA GLN A 280 -25.49 20.80 6.73
C GLN A 280 -25.31 21.78 5.56
N VAL A 281 -24.35 21.53 4.67
CA VAL A 281 -24.12 22.35 3.46
C VAL A 281 -24.97 21.88 2.27
N THR A 282 -25.73 20.80 2.40
CA THR A 282 -26.57 20.25 1.32
C THR A 282 -27.87 21.07 1.15
N PRO A 283 -28.19 21.59 -0.06
CA PRO A 283 -29.39 22.38 -0.29
C PRO A 283 -30.71 21.62 -0.01
N GLN A 284 -31.58 22.22 0.81
CA GLN A 284 -32.82 21.58 1.30
C GLN A 284 -34.13 22.10 0.65
N ALA A 285 -34.06 23.15 -0.18
CA ALA A 285 -35.24 23.96 -0.51
C ALA A 285 -36.25 23.30 -1.47
N GLU A 286 -35.79 22.66 -2.56
CA GLU A 286 -36.67 22.16 -3.62
C GLU A 286 -37.00 20.66 -3.46
N HIS A 287 -36.05 19.90 -2.90
CA HIS A 287 -36.17 18.49 -2.56
C HIS A 287 -35.46 18.27 -1.23
N PRO A 288 -36.18 18.19 -0.09
CA PRO A 288 -35.55 17.95 1.20
C PRO A 288 -34.80 16.62 1.20
N PHE A 289 -33.61 16.59 1.79
CA PHE A 289 -32.83 15.37 1.99
C PHE A 289 -32.57 15.27 3.49
N PRO A 290 -33.47 14.62 4.27
CA PRO A 290 -33.39 14.63 5.72
C PRO A 290 -32.18 13.84 6.21
N TRP A 291 -31.65 14.21 7.38
CA TRP A 291 -30.50 13.54 7.99
C TRP A 291 -30.70 12.02 8.12
N GLU A 292 -31.94 11.58 8.37
CA GLU A 292 -32.30 10.16 8.44
C GLU A 292 -31.95 9.39 7.15
N GLU A 293 -32.10 10.00 5.97
CA GLU A 293 -31.71 9.34 4.72
C GLU A 293 -30.19 9.17 4.60
N VAL A 294 -29.41 10.13 5.10
CA VAL A 294 -27.95 10.03 5.17
C VAL A 294 -27.52 8.90 6.11
N ILE A 295 -28.16 8.80 7.27
CA ILE A 295 -27.94 7.70 8.22
C ILE A 295 -28.34 6.35 7.62
N ASN A 296 -29.45 6.27 6.90
CA ASN A 296 -29.88 5.04 6.23
C ASN A 296 -28.89 4.59 5.15
N ALA A 297 -28.34 5.54 4.40
CA ALA A 297 -27.29 5.29 3.42
C ALA A 297 -26.00 4.78 4.10
N LEU A 298 -25.57 5.43 5.20
CA LEU A 298 -24.43 5.00 6.02
C LEU A 298 -24.62 3.59 6.58
N ASN A 299 -25.78 3.31 7.18
CA ASN A 299 -26.09 1.98 7.73
C ASN A 299 -26.11 0.90 6.66
N SER A 300 -26.62 1.22 5.47
CA SER A 300 -26.61 0.31 4.32
C SER A 300 -25.20 0.00 3.86
N ALA A 301 -24.34 1.03 3.74
CA ALA A 301 -22.94 0.88 3.39
C ALA A 301 -22.20 0.06 4.46
N TYR A 302 -22.39 0.39 5.75
CA TYR A 302 -21.81 -0.33 6.88
C TYR A 302 -22.20 -1.81 6.88
N THR A 303 -23.50 -2.13 6.77
CA THR A 303 -23.99 -3.51 6.75
C THR A 303 -23.40 -4.30 5.59
N ARG A 304 -23.31 -3.70 4.40
CA ARG A 304 -22.71 -4.36 3.24
C ARG A 304 -21.20 -4.56 3.42
N ARG A 305 -20.52 -3.58 4.00
CA ARG A 305 -19.08 -3.65 4.28
C ARG A 305 -18.76 -4.74 5.31
N GLU A 306 -19.54 -4.83 6.39
CA GLU A 306 -19.44 -5.90 7.40
C GLU A 306 -19.61 -7.30 6.81
N ARG A 307 -20.46 -7.46 5.79
CA ARG A 307 -20.63 -8.73 5.08
C ARG A 307 -19.43 -9.08 4.20
N GLN A 308 -18.72 -8.09 3.68
CA GLN A 308 -17.56 -8.28 2.80
C GLN A 308 -16.23 -8.34 3.57
N ARG A 309 -16.23 -7.95 4.85
CA ARG A 309 -15.06 -7.98 5.73
C ARG A 309 -14.58 -9.44 5.91
N PRO A 310 -13.32 -9.78 5.56
CA PRO A 310 -12.75 -11.11 5.79
C PRO A 310 -12.94 -11.57 7.24
N GLU A 311 -13.08 -12.87 7.45
CA GLU A 311 -13.29 -13.46 8.79
C GLU A 311 -12.10 -13.17 9.73
N GLU A 312 -10.88 -13.22 9.21
CA GLU A 312 -9.63 -12.95 9.94
C GLU A 312 -9.55 -11.53 10.51
N MET A 313 -10.09 -10.55 9.80
CA MET A 313 -10.06 -9.15 10.20
C MET A 313 -11.12 -8.83 11.25
N ARG A 314 -12.28 -9.50 11.17
CA ARG A 314 -13.29 -9.47 12.23
C ARG A 314 -12.73 -10.11 13.51
N LEU A 315 -11.96 -11.19 13.39
CA LEU A 315 -11.26 -11.82 14.51
C LEU A 315 -10.21 -10.89 15.11
N PHE A 316 -9.38 -10.24 14.28
CA PHE A 316 -8.37 -9.29 14.73
C PHE A 316 -8.99 -8.10 15.50
N GLU A 317 -10.05 -7.50 15.00
CA GLU A 317 -10.74 -6.40 15.71
C GLU A 317 -11.46 -6.84 16.98
N GLN A 318 -12.05 -8.05 16.99
CA GLN A 318 -12.65 -8.62 18.20
C GLN A 318 -11.58 -8.83 19.27
N GLN A 319 -10.44 -9.40 18.90
CA GLN A 319 -9.29 -9.57 19.80
C GLN A 319 -8.76 -8.22 20.29
N ARG A 320 -8.69 -7.21 19.41
CA ARG A 320 -8.28 -5.84 19.77
C ARG A 320 -9.26 -5.19 20.75
N MET A 321 -10.57 -5.23 20.48
CA MET A 321 -11.59 -4.69 21.39
C MET A 321 -11.57 -5.38 22.75
N LEU A 322 -11.31 -6.70 22.78
CA LEU A 322 -11.13 -7.44 24.01
C LEU A 322 -9.87 -6.95 24.76
N ALA A 323 -8.74 -6.80 24.07
CA ALA A 323 -7.49 -6.30 24.65
C ALA A 323 -7.65 -4.87 25.23
N SER A 324 -8.24 -3.94 24.48
CA SER A 324 -8.50 -2.58 24.97
C SER A 324 -9.43 -2.55 26.19
N ARG A 325 -10.44 -3.42 26.24
CA ARG A 325 -11.32 -3.56 27.43
C ARG A 325 -10.59 -4.12 28.64
N LEU A 326 -9.67 -5.06 28.43
CA LEU A 326 -8.85 -5.63 29.49
C LEU A 326 -7.87 -4.60 30.06
N VAL A 327 -7.21 -3.81 29.21
CA VAL A 327 -6.33 -2.71 29.63
C VAL A 327 -7.12 -1.61 30.38
N ALA A 328 -8.27 -1.21 29.86
CA ALA A 328 -9.13 -0.25 30.56
C ALA A 328 -9.72 -0.78 31.88
N ALA A 329 -9.77 -2.11 32.07
CA ALA A 329 -10.18 -2.74 33.32
C ALA A 329 -9.02 -2.86 34.32
N THR A 330 -7.78 -3.02 33.87
CA THR A 330 -6.60 -2.97 34.74
C THR A 330 -6.36 -1.56 35.26
N ASP A 331 -6.56 -0.53 34.43
CA ASP A 331 -6.43 0.88 34.85
C ASP A 331 -7.51 1.32 35.86
N LYS A 332 -8.63 0.60 35.93
CA LYS A 332 -9.70 0.83 36.92
C LYS A 332 -9.49 0.08 38.23
N ASN A 333 -8.64 -0.96 38.25
CA ASN A 333 -8.27 -1.69 39.46
C ASN A 333 -7.05 -1.07 40.17
N GLU A 334 -6.39 -0.09 39.56
CA GLU A 334 -5.35 0.74 40.18
C GLU A 334 -5.95 2.08 40.65
N GLY A 335 -6.57 2.09 41.83
CA GLY A 335 -6.89 3.35 42.51
C GLY A 335 -7.40 3.19 43.94
N PRO A 336 -7.07 4.16 44.80
CA PRO A 336 -5.74 4.44 45.35
C PRO A 336 -5.44 3.57 46.59
N ALA A 337 -4.15 3.39 46.90
CA ALA A 337 -3.67 2.73 48.11
C ALA A 337 -4.05 3.45 49.41
#